data_AF-A0A3M1L6L8-F1
#
_entry.id   AF-A0A3M1L6L8-F1
#
_cell.length_a   1.000
_cell.length_b   1.000
_cell.length_c   1.000
_cell.angle_alpha   90.00
_cell.angle_beta   90.00
_cell.angle_gamma   90.00
#
_symmetry.space_group_name_H-M   'P 1'
#
loop_
_entity.id
_entity.type
_entity.pdbx_description
1 polymer ?
#
loop_
_entity_poly.entity_id
_entity_poly.type
_entity_poly.pdbx_seq_one_letter_code
_entity_poly.pdbx_strand_id
1 'polypeptide(L)' 'MSGHSKWSTIKRKKAAEDAKRGKLFTRLAREITVAAREGGGDPDANIRLRLAIE' A
#
# COMPACT_ATOMS: atom_id res chain seq x y z
N MET A 1 4.81 -29.69 26.78
CA MET A 1 5.08 -28.26 26.48
C MET A 1 4.86 -28.04 25.00
N SER A 2 3.81 -27.31 24.65
CA SER A 2 3.34 -27.10 23.28
C SER A 2 4.30 -26.23 22.47
N GLY A 3 4.74 -26.75 21.32
CA GLY A 3 5.78 -26.19 20.44
C GLY A 3 5.39 -24.89 19.70
N HIS A 4 5.00 -23.86 20.43
CA HIS A 4 4.74 -22.54 19.89
C HIS A 4 5.96 -21.65 20.08
N SER A 5 6.79 -21.56 19.04
CA SER A 5 7.81 -20.51 19.02
C SER A 5 7.10 -19.16 18.83
N LYS A 6 7.40 -18.20 19.73
CA LYS A 6 6.95 -16.81 19.62
C LYS A 6 7.19 -16.26 18.20
N TRP A 7 8.32 -16.64 17.61
CA TRP A 7 8.70 -16.28 16.26
C TRP A 7 7.73 -16.79 15.19
N SER A 8 7.31 -18.05 15.27
CA SER A 8 6.38 -18.65 14.29
C SER A 8 5.05 -17.91 14.25
N THR A 9 4.55 -17.47 15.40
CA THR A 9 3.31 -16.68 15.50
C THR A 9 3.49 -15.28 14.91
N ILE A 10 4.60 -14.59 15.23
CA ILE A 10 4.91 -13.28 14.66
C ILE A 10 5.05 -13.35 13.14
N LYS A 11 5.77 -14.35 12.63
CA LYS A 11 5.98 -14.55 11.19
C LYS A 11 4.65 -14.72 10.44
N ARG A 12 3.74 -15.55 10.96
CA ARG A 12 2.42 -15.77 10.34
C ARG A 12 1.57 -14.50 10.33
N LYS A 13 1.52 -13.79 11.47
CA LYS A 13 0.76 -12.53 11.58
C LYS A 13 1.30 -11.49 10.60
N LYS A 14 2.63 -11.29 10.58
CA LYS A 14 3.29 -10.33 9.70
C LYS A 14 3.06 -10.67 8.22
N ALA A 15 3.19 -11.93 7.82
CA ALA A 15 2.96 -12.35 6.44
C ALA A 15 1.52 -12.04 5.95
N ALA A 16 0.52 -12.24 6.82
CA ALA A 16 -0.87 -11.91 6.49
C ALA A 16 -1.10 -10.38 6.36
N GLU A 17 -0.49 -9.58 7.24
CA GLU A 17 -0.53 -8.13 7.18
C GLU A 17 0.19 -7.58 5.94
N ASP A 18 1.37 -8.11 5.63
CA ASP A 18 2.16 -7.71 4.48
C ASP A 18 1.44 -8.05 3.16
N ALA A 19 0.77 -9.20 3.07
CA ALA A 19 -0.06 -9.56 1.92
C ALA A 19 -1.24 -8.60 1.71
N LYS A 20 -1.87 -8.13 2.80
CA LYS A 20 -2.93 -7.11 2.73
C LYS A 20 -2.36 -5.76 2.28
N ARG A 21 -1.21 -5.35 2.86
CA ARG A 21 -0.54 -4.09 2.55
C ARG A 21 -0.05 -4.05 1.09
N GLY A 22 0.50 -5.15 0.57
CA GLY A 22 0.94 -5.24 -0.82
C GLY A 22 -0.19 -5.02 -1.84
N LYS A 23 -1.38 -5.55 -1.56
CA LYS A 23 -2.57 -5.29 -2.40
C LYS A 23 -2.97 -3.81 -2.38
N LEU A 24 -2.90 -3.17 -1.22
CA LEU A 24 -3.21 -1.75 -1.07
C LEU A 24 -2.21 -0.89 -1.86
N PHE A 25 -0.91 -1.14 -1.70
CA PHE A 25 0.13 -0.41 -2.42
C PHE A 25 0.01 -0.53 -3.93
N THR A 26 -0.34 -1.71 -4.43
CA THR A 26 -0.54 -1.91 -5.88
C THR A 26 -1.67 -1.03 -6.41
N ARG A 27 -2.76 -0.87 -5.64
CA ARG A 27 -3.89 -0.01 -6.01
C ARG A 27 -3.52 1.48 -5.95
N LEU A 28 -2.90 1.91 -4.86
CA LEU A 28 -2.45 3.29 -4.67
C LEU A 28 -1.44 3.71 -5.75
N ALA A 29 -0.45 2.87 -6.04
CA ALA A 29 0.54 3.14 -7.08
C ALA A 29 -0.11 3.30 -8.47
N ARG A 30 -1.10 2.45 -8.79
CA ARG A 30 -1.87 2.58 -10.04
C ARG A 30 -2.65 3.88 -10.08
N GLU A 31 -3.30 4.25 -8.99
CA GLU A 31 -4.11 5.46 -8.89
C GLU A 31 -3.27 6.74 -9.03
N ILE A 32 -2.13 6.81 -8.35
CA ILE A 32 -1.15 7.89 -8.51
C ILE A 32 -0.67 7.98 -9.97
N THR A 33 -0.32 6.84 -10.57
CA THR A 33 0.18 6.80 -11.96
C THR A 33 -0.88 7.30 -12.95
N VAL A 34 -2.14 6.89 -12.78
CA VAL A 34 -3.25 7.34 -13.63
C VAL A 34 -3.52 8.83 -13.42
N ALA A 35 -3.59 9.29 -12.17
CA ALA A 35 -3.82 10.69 -11.84
C ALA A 35 -2.72 11.60 -12.43
N ALA A 36 -1.46 11.21 -12.30
CA ALA A 36 -0.32 11.94 -12.86
C ALA A 36 -0.32 11.95 -14.41
N ARG A 37 -0.75 10.84 -15.04
CA ARG A 37 -0.85 10.74 -16.51
C ARG A 37 -1.97 11.61 -17.08
N GLU A 38 -3.11 11.67 -16.40
CA GLU A 38 -4.30 12.39 -16.88
C GLU A 38 -4.24 13.89 -16.59
N GLY A 39 -3.77 14.29 -15.40
CA GLY A 39 -3.80 15.68 -14.93
C GLY A 39 -2.44 16.34 -14.80
N GLY A 40 -1.35 15.68 -15.22
CA GLY A 40 0.01 16.17 -15.04
C GLY A 40 0.59 15.84 -13.65
N GLY A 41 1.91 15.92 -13.55
CA GLY A 41 2.68 15.48 -12.37
C GLY A 41 2.77 16.49 -11.24
N ASP A 42 2.09 17.63 -11.33
CA ASP A 42 2.07 18.66 -10.29
C ASP A 42 0.83 18.49 -9.38
N PRO A 43 0.99 18.09 -8.10
CA PRO A 43 -0.12 17.88 -7.17
C PRO A 43 -0.87 19.17 -6.79
N ASP A 44 -0.25 20.34 -6.96
CA ASP A 44 -0.90 21.62 -6.67
C ASP A 44 -1.89 22.00 -7.79
N ALA A 45 -1.54 21.68 -9.03
CA ALA A 45 -2.41 21.85 -10.19
C ALA A 45 -3.41 20.69 -10.40
N ASN A 46 -3.15 19.51 -9.81
CA ASN A 46 -3.95 18.30 -10.00
C ASN A 46 -4.53 17.79 -8.67
N ILE A 47 -5.78 18.19 -8.37
CA ILE A 47 -6.50 17.79 -7.15
C ILE A 47 -6.59 16.26 -7.02
N ARG A 48 -6.76 15.53 -8.14
CA ARG A 48 -6.85 14.07 -8.12
C ARG A 48 -5.53 13.43 -7.69
N LEU A 49 -4.41 13.96 -8.16
CA LEU A 49 -3.08 13.51 -7.75
C LEU A 49 -2.82 13.84 -6.27
N ARG A 50 -3.23 15.02 -5.81
CA ARG A 50 -3.12 15.42 -4.40
C ARG A 50 -3.82 14.44 -3.47
N LEU A 51 -5.09 14.14 -3.78
CA LEU A 51 -5.89 13.18 -3.01
C LEU A 51 -5.32 11.75 -3.06
N ALA A 52 -4.60 11.39 -4.11
CA ALA A 52 -4.00 10.06 -4.24
C ALA A 52 -2.67 9.91 -3.47
N ILE A 53 -2.05 11.02 -3.02
CA ILE A 53 -0.78 11.05 -2.30
C ILE A 53 -0.98 11.20 -0.78
N GLU A 54 -2.07 11.82 -0.33
CA GLU A 54 -2.47 11.91 1.09
C GLU A 54 -2.94 10.56 1.67
#